data_AF-A0A2U1YTI6-F1
#
_entry.id   AF-A0A2U1YTI6-F1
#
_cell.length_a   1.000
_cell.length_b   1.000
_cell.length_c   1.000
_cell.angle_alpha   90.00
_cell.angle_beta   90.00
_cell.angle_gamma   90.00
#
_symmetry.space_group_name_H-M   'P 1'
#
loop_
_entity.id
_entity.type
_entity.pdbx_description
1 polymer ?
#
loop_
_entity_poly.entity_id
_entity_poly.type
_entity_poly.pdbx_seq_one_letter_code
_entity_poly.pdbx_strand_id
1 'polypeptide(L)'
;MSEAQIPTAFPVGHFIRDELAARGWSVTDFVIRMFPIQSFEARAQSLLSVNLLLNVTDPRLRMGKMAGPMAKALGVSTEFLLNLEAAYVSATHPAEAARLPSATDTGEPA
;
A
#
# COMPACT_ATOMS: atom_id res chain seq x y z
N MET A 1 23.99 1.16 -27.45
CA MET A 1 22.85 0.51 -26.78
C MET A 1 22.66 1.24 -25.46
N SER A 2 21.58 1.99 -25.27
CA SER A 2 21.31 2.62 -23.98
C SER A 2 20.95 1.54 -22.98
N GLU A 3 21.70 1.45 -21.89
CA GLU A 3 21.37 0.62 -20.74
C GLU A 3 19.94 0.98 -20.31
N ALA A 4 19.04 0.00 -20.33
CA ALA A 4 17.68 0.21 -19.83
C ALA A 4 17.80 0.42 -18.31
N GLN A 5 17.65 1.66 -17.86
CA GLN A 5 17.70 2.00 -16.45
C GLN A 5 16.52 1.31 -15.76
N ILE A 6 16.81 0.25 -15.00
CA ILE A 6 15.80 -0.50 -14.28
C ILE A 6 15.16 0.46 -13.27
N PRO A 7 13.82 0.65 -13.29
CA PRO A 7 13.15 1.50 -12.32
C PRO A 7 13.46 1.02 -10.91
N THR A 8 13.95 1.93 -10.06
CA THR A 8 14.18 1.64 -8.65
C THR A 8 12.84 1.47 -7.94
N ALA A 9 12.64 0.33 -7.28
CA ALA A 9 11.46 0.11 -6.46
C ALA A 9 11.36 1.18 -5.36
N PHE A 10 10.13 1.61 -5.06
CA PHE A 10 9.85 2.67 -4.09
C PHE A 10 8.77 2.20 -3.10
N PRO A 11 8.72 2.76 -1.88
CA PRO A 11 7.72 2.37 -0.89
C PRO A 11 6.31 2.70 -1.39
N VAL A 12 5.34 1.82 -1.11
CA VAL A 12 3.94 2.00 -1.56
C VAL A 12 3.33 3.34 -1.10
N GLY A 13 3.78 3.88 0.04
CA GLY A 13 3.39 5.21 0.50
C GLY A 13 3.72 6.33 -0.48
N HIS A 14 4.75 6.17 -1.33
CA HIS A 14 5.07 7.13 -2.39
C HIS A 14 3.97 7.18 -3.45
N PHE A 15 3.60 6.01 -4.01
CA PHE A 15 2.50 5.92 -4.96
C PHE A 15 1.21 6.51 -4.38
N ILE A 16 0.88 6.16 -3.13
CA ILE A 16 -0.35 6.67 -2.51
C ILE A 16 -0.29 8.20 -2.36
N ARG A 17 0.84 8.78 -1.92
CA ARG A 17 0.98 10.24 -1.83
C ARG A 17 0.80 10.93 -3.18
N ASP A 18 1.37 10.38 -4.24
CA ASP A 18 1.24 10.93 -5.60
C ASP A 18 -0.21 10.90 -6.08
N GLU A 19 -0.93 9.80 -5.82
CA GLU A 19 -2.37 9.68 -6.11
C GLU A 19 -3.20 10.69 -5.31
N LEU A 20 -2.91 10.88 -4.02
CA LEU A 20 -3.61 11.87 -3.20
C LEU A 20 -3.36 13.28 -3.73
N ALA A 21 -2.12 13.61 -4.09
CA ALA A 21 -1.75 14.90 -4.64
C ALA A 21 -2.45 15.14 -6.00
N ALA A 22 -2.43 14.17 -6.90
CA ALA A 22 -3.08 14.26 -8.21
C ALA A 22 -4.59 14.46 -8.12
N ARG A 23 -5.22 13.94 -7.07
CA ARG A 23 -6.66 14.05 -6.81
C ARG A 23 -7.04 15.26 -5.94
N GLY A 24 -6.05 15.97 -5.39
CA GLY A 24 -6.27 17.03 -4.42
C GLY A 24 -6.90 16.54 -3.11
N TRP A 25 -6.63 15.30 -2.70
CA TRP A 25 -7.20 14.70 -1.49
C TRP A 25 -6.26 14.89 -0.30
N SER A 26 -6.82 15.26 0.84
CA SER A 26 -6.11 15.14 2.12
C SER A 26 -6.07 13.68 2.58
N VAL A 27 -5.19 13.38 3.54
CA VAL A 27 -5.17 12.06 4.20
C VAL A 27 -6.52 11.77 4.88
N THR A 28 -7.20 12.79 5.40
CA THR A 28 -8.54 12.66 5.97
C THR A 28 -9.58 12.26 4.93
N ASP A 29 -9.56 12.89 3.76
CA ASP A 29 -10.47 12.54 2.66
C ASP A 29 -10.25 11.09 2.21
N PHE A 30 -8.99 10.68 2.16
CA PHE A 30 -8.62 9.32 1.81
C PHE A 30 -9.14 8.30 2.82
N VAL A 31 -8.96 8.53 4.13
CA VAL A 31 -9.48 7.65 5.18
C VAL A 31 -11.01 7.58 5.16
N ILE A 32 -11.70 8.69 4.90
CA ILE A 32 -13.17 8.71 4.75
C ILE A 32 -13.60 7.86 3.55
N ARG A 33 -12.83 7.84 2.46
CA ARG A 33 -13.12 7.01 1.28
C ARG A 33 -12.84 5.53 1.49
N MET A 34 -11.80 5.20 2.25
CA MET A 34 -11.53 3.83 2.67
C MET A 34 -12.65 3.28 3.56
N PHE A 35 -13.10 4.09 4.53
CA PHE A 35 -14.10 3.71 5.52
C PHE A 35 -15.13 4.83 5.74
N PRO A 36 -16.22 4.86 4.95
CA PRO A 36 -17.23 5.93 5.03
C PRO A 36 -17.98 5.93 6.37
N ILE A 37 -18.23 4.74 6.93
CA ILE A 37 -18.94 4.55 8.19
C ILE A 37 -17.97 3.95 9.20
N GLN A 38 -17.60 4.74 10.20
CA GLN A 38 -16.71 4.34 11.29
C GLN A 38 -16.92 5.26 12.50
N SER A 39 -16.65 4.76 13.71
CA SER A 39 -16.65 5.59 14.91
C SER A 39 -15.52 6.63 14.87
N PHE A 40 -15.60 7.65 15.72
CA PHE A 40 -14.54 8.65 15.85
C PHE A 40 -13.18 8.00 16.19
N GLU A 41 -13.18 7.06 17.13
CA GLU A 41 -11.97 6.34 17.54
C GLU A 41 -11.36 5.50 16.40
N ALA A 42 -12.20 4.74 15.68
CA ALA A 42 -11.74 3.96 14.53
C ALA A 42 -11.17 4.84 13.41
N ARG A 43 -11.74 6.05 13.23
CA ARG A 43 -11.20 7.05 12.30
C ARG A 43 -9.84 7.57 12.72
N ALA A 44 -9.65 7.86 14.01
CA ALA A 44 -8.36 8.31 14.53
C ALA A 44 -7.27 7.23 14.35
N GLN A 45 -7.61 5.96 14.62
CA GLN A 45 -6.71 4.83 14.40
C GLN A 45 -6.35 4.64 12.92
N SER A 46 -7.34 4.80 12.02
CA SER A 46 -7.14 4.72 10.58
C SER A 46 -6.24 5.86 10.07
N LEU A 47 -6.48 7.10 10.55
CA LEU A 47 -5.63 8.25 10.24
C LEU A 47 -4.19 8.02 10.68
N LEU A 48 -3.96 7.52 11.89
CA LEU A 48 -2.61 7.24 12.37
C LEU A 48 -1.93 6.15 11.53
N SER A 49 -2.64 5.05 11.26
CA SER A 49 -2.12 3.93 10.47
C SER A 49 -1.76 4.36 9.04
N VAL A 50 -2.62 5.15 8.40
CA VAL A 50 -2.35 5.70 7.07
C VAL A 50 -1.19 6.68 7.13
N ASN A 51 -1.14 7.59 8.10
CA ASN A 51 -0.01 8.53 8.23
C ASN A 51 1.32 7.81 8.45
N LEU A 52 1.36 6.72 9.22
CA LEU A 52 2.56 5.90 9.36
C LEU A 52 2.98 5.34 8.00
N LEU A 53 2.06 4.71 7.26
CA LEU A 53 2.34 4.16 5.93
C LEU A 53 2.82 5.23 4.93
N LEU A 54 2.26 6.43 5.00
CA LEU A 54 2.58 7.52 4.10
C LEU A 54 3.84 8.30 4.48
N ASN A 55 4.35 8.21 5.70
CA ASN A 55 5.49 9.05 6.12
C ASN A 55 6.70 8.26 6.61
N VAL A 56 6.53 6.98 6.97
CA VAL A 56 7.61 6.12 7.43
C VAL A 56 8.08 5.23 6.29
N THR A 57 9.37 5.30 5.97
CA THR A 57 10.00 4.45 4.95
C THR A 57 10.67 3.26 5.62
N ASP A 58 9.88 2.25 5.99
CA ASP A 58 10.36 0.98 6.54
C ASP A 58 9.77 -0.19 5.73
N PRO A 59 10.60 -1.06 5.12
CA PRO A 59 10.13 -2.24 4.39
C PRO A 59 9.30 -3.23 5.23
N ARG A 60 9.42 -3.19 6.56
CA ARG A 60 8.61 -4.01 7.47
C ARG A 60 7.23 -3.44 7.72
N LEU A 61 7.01 -2.16 7.38
CA LEU A 61 5.71 -1.53 7.50
C LEU A 61 4.83 -1.97 6.32
N ARG A 62 3.86 -2.84 6.61
CA ARG A 62 2.98 -3.44 5.60
C ARG A 62 1.58 -2.83 5.67
N MET A 63 0.92 -2.72 4.51
CA MET A 63 -0.49 -2.32 4.42
C MET A 63 -1.41 -3.33 5.12
N GLY A 64 -1.07 -4.62 5.05
CA GLY A 64 -1.87 -5.70 5.61
C GLY A 64 -3.35 -5.61 5.20
N LYS A 65 -4.25 -5.61 6.17
CA LYS A 65 -5.71 -5.55 5.95
C LYS A 65 -6.19 -4.22 5.34
N MET A 66 -5.37 -3.17 5.33
CA MET A 66 -5.74 -1.88 4.73
C MET A 66 -5.62 -1.86 3.20
N ALA A 67 -4.91 -2.82 2.59
CA ALA A 67 -4.66 -2.84 1.16
C ALA A 67 -5.97 -2.83 0.34
N GLY A 68 -6.96 -3.64 0.71
CA GLY A 68 -8.25 -3.69 0.01
C GLY A 68 -9.04 -2.37 0.06
N PRO A 69 -9.29 -1.81 1.26
CA PRO A 69 -9.92 -0.49 1.39
C PRO A 69 -9.15 0.64 0.69
N MET A 70 -7.81 0.63 0.75
CA MET A 70 -6.97 1.61 0.03
C MET A 70 -7.13 1.48 -1.47
N ALA A 71 -7.03 0.25 -2.00
CA ALA A 71 -7.18 -0.04 -3.42
C ALA A 71 -8.55 0.42 -3.94
N LYS A 72 -9.63 0.10 -3.20
CA LYS A 72 -10.98 0.55 -3.51
C LYS A 72 -11.09 2.08 -3.54
N ALA A 73 -10.51 2.77 -2.56
CA ALA A 73 -10.56 4.23 -2.50
C ALA A 73 -9.77 4.89 -3.65
N LEU A 74 -8.67 4.26 -4.09
CA LEU A 74 -7.86 4.73 -5.22
C LEU A 74 -8.40 4.26 -6.59
N GLY A 75 -9.32 3.30 -6.63
CA GLY A 75 -9.81 2.73 -7.89
C GLY A 75 -8.77 1.86 -8.60
N VAL A 76 -7.91 1.18 -7.83
CA VAL A 76 -6.93 0.19 -8.33
C VAL A 76 -7.25 -1.19 -7.75
N SER A 77 -6.65 -2.25 -8.28
CA SER A 77 -6.74 -3.60 -7.71
C SER A 77 -5.93 -3.71 -6.41
N THR A 78 -6.38 -4.55 -5.47
CA THR A 78 -5.65 -4.84 -4.23
C THR A 78 -4.30 -5.47 -4.52
N GLU A 79 -4.28 -6.37 -5.51
CA GLU A 79 -3.11 -7.13 -5.96
C GLU A 79 -2.01 -6.20 -6.47
N PHE A 80 -2.38 -5.14 -7.19
CA PHE A 80 -1.43 -4.12 -7.63
C PHE A 80 -0.69 -3.48 -6.44
N LEU A 81 -1.40 -3.05 -5.41
CA LEU A 81 -0.76 -2.44 -4.23
C LEU A 81 0.13 -3.46 -3.50
N LEU A 82 -0.35 -4.68 -3.31
CA LEU A 82 0.45 -5.75 -2.67
C LEU A 82 1.71 -6.10 -3.47
N ASN A 83 1.62 -6.10 -4.80
CA ASN A 83 2.77 -6.33 -5.66
C ASN A 83 3.78 -5.18 -5.61
N LEU A 84 3.33 -3.92 -5.54
CA LEU A 84 4.21 -2.77 -5.31
C LEU A 84 4.96 -2.89 -3.98
N GLU A 85 4.25 -3.26 -2.92
CA GLU A 85 4.86 -3.48 -1.61
C GLU A 85 5.86 -4.65 -1.64
N ALA A 86 5.50 -5.78 -2.24
CA ALA A 86 6.37 -6.94 -2.37
C ALA A 86 7.64 -6.63 -3.19
N ALA A 87 7.50 -5.86 -4.26
CA ALA A 87 8.64 -5.41 -5.08
C ALA A 87 9.59 -4.53 -4.27
N TYR A 88 9.07 -3.58 -3.48
CA TYR A 88 9.88 -2.74 -2.60
C TYR A 88 10.60 -3.54 -1.51
N VAL A 89 9.90 -4.48 -0.88
CA VAL A 89 10.49 -5.37 0.13
C VAL A 89 11.58 -6.24 -0.48
N SER A 90 11.36 -6.78 -1.67
CA SER A 90 12.35 -7.63 -2.37
C SER A 90 13.60 -6.86 -2.76
N ALA A 91 13.44 -5.61 -3.18
CA ALA A 91 14.56 -4.75 -3.54
C ALA A 91 15.40 -4.32 -2.33
N THR A 92 14.78 -4.17 -1.15
CA THR A 92 15.45 -3.69 0.06
C THR A 92 15.94 -4.80 0.99
N HIS A 93 15.21 -5.92 1.05
CA HIS A 93 15.45 -7.05 1.95
C HIS A 93 15.24 -8.40 1.24
N PRO A 94 16.20 -8.85 0.41
CA PRO A 94 16.06 -10.07 -0.40
C PRO A 94 15.80 -11.34 0.44
N ALA A 95 16.39 -11.42 1.65
CA ALA A 95 16.21 -12.55 2.56
C ALA A 95 14.80 -12.61 3.18
N GLU A 96 14.08 -11.49 3.24
CA GLU A 96 12.73 -11.39 3.79
C GLU A 96 11.67 -11.67 2.71
N ALA A 97 11.97 -11.34 1.45
CA ALA A 97 11.10 -11.62 0.31
C ALA A 97 10.85 -13.12 0.06
N ALA A 98 11.81 -13.99 0.37
CA ALA A 98 11.67 -15.44 0.25
C ALA A 98 10.62 -16.05 1.23
N ARG A 99 10.12 -15.27 2.21
CA ARG A 99 9.09 -15.69 3.17
C ARG A 99 7.69 -15.16 2.83
N LEU A 100 7.54 -14.45 1.72
CA LEU A 100 6.25 -13.87 1.30
C LEU A 100 5.30 -14.98 0.79
N PRO A 101 4.02 -14.95 1.17
CA PRO A 101 3.01 -15.75 0.49
C PRO A 101 2.90 -15.29 -0.97
N SER A 102 2.94 -16.24 -1.90
CA SER A 102 2.76 -15.96 -3.33
C SER A 102 1.35 -15.43 -3.59
N ALA A 103 1.20 -14.46 -4.49
CA ALA A 103 -0.10 -13.93 -4.93
C ALA A 103 -1.03 -15.00 -5.53
N THR A 104 -0.53 -16.21 -5.79
CA THR A 104 -1.27 -17.36 -6.29
C THR A 104 -1.92 -18.21 -5.18
N ASP A 105 -1.70 -17.89 -3.90
CA ASP A 105 -2.26 -18.63 -2.77
C ASP A 105 -3.56 -17.96 -2.27
N THR A 106 -4.50 -17.74 -3.19
CA THR A 106 -5.89 -17.43 -2.83
C THR A 106 -6.62 -18.76 -2.81
N GLY A 107 -6.68 -19.38 -1.62
CA GLY A 107 -7.40 -20.62 -1.39
C GLY A 107 -8.85 -20.52 -1.86
N GLU A 108 -9.12 -21.08 -3.04
CA GLU A 108 -10.45 -21.45 -3.50
C GLU A 108 -10.76 -22.83 -2.89
N PRO A 109 -11.80 -22.98 -2.07
CA PRO A 109 -12.22 -24.30 -1.62
C PRO A 109 -12.93 -25.05 -2.77
N ALA A 110 -12.51 -26.30 -3.00
CA ALA A 110 -13.22 -27.27 -3.82
C ALA A 110 -14.47 -27.82 -3.10
#